data_AF-A0A2V9P4N7-F1
#
_entry.id   AF-A0A2V9P4N7-F1
#
_cell.length_a   1.000
_cell.length_b   1.000
_cell.length_c   1.000
_cell.angle_alpha   90.00
_cell.angle_beta   90.00
_cell.angle_gamma   90.00
#
_symmetry.space_group_name_H-M   'P 1'
#
loop_
_entity.id
_entity.type
_entity.pdbx_description
1 polymer ?
#
loop_
_entity_poly.entity_id
_entity_poly.type
_entity_poly.pdbx_seq_one_letter_code
_entity_poly.pdbx_strand_id
1 'polypeptide(L)'
;TDYQTSLTLGHYLCDQHPIEQDRLMAGFISYECGGHKIIVTATTFLFTARNFYDQWQVMVSEYGLHPGAKICVTQMGWSTYLAFELTNFPEFHISPRYFGDNIQVFDLTVG
;
A
#
# COMPACT_ATOMS: atom_id res chain seq x y z
N THR A 1 7.23 -0.58 7.40
CA THR A 1 7.42 -1.70 6.45
C THR A 1 8.25 -2.79 7.11
N ASP A 2 7.91 -4.05 6.86
CA ASP A 2 8.77 -5.17 7.22
C ASP A 2 10.01 -5.21 6.29
N TYR A 3 11.03 -5.94 6.71
CA TYR A 3 12.33 -5.99 6.02
C TYR A 3 12.21 -6.50 4.58
N GLN A 4 11.36 -7.49 4.32
CA GLN A 4 11.20 -8.12 3.01
C GLN A 4 10.55 -7.16 2.01
N THR A 5 9.50 -6.45 2.43
CA THR A 5 8.89 -5.39 1.62
C THR A 5 9.90 -4.28 1.34
N SER A 6 10.73 -3.89 2.33
CA SER A 6 11.75 -2.86 2.15
C SER A 6 12.79 -3.22 1.09
N LEU A 7 13.25 -4.49 1.06
CA LEU A 7 14.19 -4.96 0.05
C LEU A 7 13.59 -4.94 -1.36
N THR A 8 12.33 -5.35 -1.47
CA THR A 8 11.63 -5.43 -2.76
C THR A 8 11.39 -4.05 -3.34
N LEU A 9 10.91 -3.09 -2.53
CA LEU A 9 10.73 -1.70 -2.93
C LEU A 9 12.07 -1.05 -3.29
N GLY A 10 13.10 -1.26 -2.47
CA GLY A 10 14.44 -0.74 -2.72
C GLY A 10 15.00 -1.21 -4.07
N HIS A 11 14.85 -2.50 -4.40
CA HIS A 11 15.38 -3.05 -5.63
C HIS A 11 14.60 -2.66 -6.89
N TYR A 12 13.27 -2.75 -6.85
CA TYR A 12 12.44 -2.59 -8.06
C TYR A 12 11.93 -1.17 -8.29
N LEU A 13 11.77 -0.36 -7.23
CA LEU A 13 11.15 0.96 -7.34
C LEU A 13 12.15 2.09 -7.08
N CYS A 14 13.05 1.91 -6.10
CA CYS A 14 13.94 2.97 -5.66
C CYS A 14 15.34 2.92 -6.30
N ASP A 15 15.57 2.01 -7.25
CA ASP A 15 16.86 1.83 -7.93
C ASP A 15 18.04 1.71 -6.94
N GLN A 16 17.80 1.02 -5.82
CA GLN A 16 18.74 0.84 -4.71
C GLN A 16 19.26 2.13 -4.04
N HIS A 17 18.59 3.27 -4.25
CA HIS A 17 18.95 4.51 -3.57
C HIS A 17 18.51 4.50 -2.10
N PRO A 18 19.27 5.15 -1.19
CA PRO A 18 18.83 5.36 0.18
C PRO A 18 17.49 6.11 0.19
N ILE A 19 16.52 5.58 0.93
CA ILE A 19 15.23 6.23 1.10
C ILE A 19 15.33 7.21 2.27
N GLU A 20 15.21 8.51 1.99
CA GLU A 20 15.01 9.50 3.05
C GLU A 20 13.54 9.48 3.48
N GLN A 21 13.30 9.17 4.75
CA GLN A 21 11.95 9.19 5.30
C GLN A 21 11.50 10.65 5.45
N ASP A 22 10.50 11.05 4.66
CA ASP A 22 9.97 12.42 4.70
C ASP A 22 9.22 12.71 6.01
N ARG A 23 8.27 11.84 6.37
CA ARG A 23 7.36 12.14 7.48
C ARG A 23 6.68 10.92 8.09
N LEU A 24 6.62 10.88 9.42
CA LEU A 24 5.67 10.04 10.16
C LEU A 24 4.38 10.83 10.38
N MET A 25 3.26 10.37 9.85
CA MET A 25 1.94 11.00 10.01
C MET A 25 0.88 9.94 10.29
N ALA A 26 0.15 10.09 11.40
CA ALA A 26 -1.01 9.25 11.74
C ALA A 26 -0.77 7.73 11.63
N GLY A 27 0.43 7.25 12.00
CA GLY A 27 0.78 5.83 11.89
C GLY A 27 1.25 5.38 10.51
N PHE A 28 1.46 6.31 9.58
CA PHE A 28 2.08 6.09 8.28
C PHE A 28 3.48 6.69 8.21
N ILE A 29 4.31 6.06 7.40
CA ILE A 29 5.59 6.57 6.91
C ILE A 29 5.40 6.91 5.44
N SER A 30 5.85 8.09 5.01
CA SER A 30 5.91 8.44 3.60
C SER A 30 7.31 8.87 3.17
N TYR A 31 7.59 8.64 1.89
CA TYR A 31 8.84 9.00 1.22
C TYR A 31 8.64 9.01 -0.30
N GLU A 32 9.50 9.73 -1.01
CA GLU A 32 9.54 9.74 -2.47
C GLU A 32 10.53 8.70 -3.00
N CYS A 33 10.14 7.95 -4.03
CA CYS A 33 10.97 6.93 -4.64
C CYS A 33 10.52 6.65 -6.08
N GLY A 34 11.46 6.65 -7.04
CA GLY A 34 11.16 6.36 -8.44
C GLY A 34 10.15 7.31 -9.11
N GLY A 35 10.03 8.55 -8.61
CA GLY A 35 9.00 9.50 -9.06
C GLY A 35 7.60 9.24 -8.49
N HIS A 36 7.50 8.39 -7.47
CA HIS A 36 6.26 8.06 -6.78
C HIS A 36 6.35 8.39 -5.30
N LYS A 37 5.25 8.94 -4.77
CA LYS A 37 5.04 9.04 -3.33
C LYS A 37 4.61 7.70 -2.77
N ILE A 38 5.43 7.13 -1.90
CA ILE A 38 5.16 5.87 -1.24
C ILE A 38 4.63 6.16 0.15
N ILE A 39 3.53 5.51 0.52
CA ILE A 39 2.91 5.62 1.84
C ILE A 39 2.75 4.21 2.38
N VAL A 40 3.30 3.96 3.57
CA VAL A 40 3.27 2.65 4.21
C VAL A 40 2.87 2.77 5.66
N THR A 41 2.20 1.75 6.20
CA THR A 41 1.93 1.69 7.64
C THR A 41 3.22 1.53 8.44
N ALA A 42 3.30 2.23 9.57
CA ALA A 42 4.45 2.19 10.47
C ALA A 42 4.46 0.91 11.32
N THR A 43 3.29 0.44 11.76
CA THR A 43 3.16 -0.64 12.75
C THR A 43 2.26 -1.81 12.32
N THR A 44 1.48 -1.66 11.25
CA THR A 44 0.60 -2.71 10.74
C THR A 44 1.31 -3.50 9.66
N PHE A 45 1.41 -4.83 9.86
CA PHE A 45 2.09 -5.75 8.93
C PHE A 45 1.16 -6.82 8.35
N LEU A 46 -0.06 -6.95 8.90
CA LEU A 46 -1.09 -7.88 8.45
C LEU A 46 -2.38 -7.10 8.18
N PHE A 47 -2.91 -7.27 6.98
CA PHE A 47 -4.13 -6.59 6.55
C PHE A 47 -5.28 -7.60 6.36
N THR A 48 -6.41 -7.28 6.98
CA THR A 48 -7.73 -7.82 6.68
C THR A 48 -8.53 -6.76 5.94
N ALA A 49 -9.62 -7.12 5.28
CA ALA A 49 -10.49 -6.14 4.61
C ALA A 49 -10.94 -5.01 5.53
N ARG A 50 -11.27 -5.33 6.80
CA ARG A 50 -11.73 -4.35 7.78
C ARG A 50 -10.63 -3.39 8.21
N ASN A 51 -9.48 -3.91 8.66
CA ASN A 51 -8.42 -3.01 9.13
C ASN A 51 -7.82 -2.20 7.98
N PHE A 52 -7.84 -2.75 6.76
CA PHE A 52 -7.44 -2.04 5.56
C PHE A 52 -8.38 -0.86 5.29
N TYR A 53 -9.69 -1.08 5.36
CA TYR A 53 -10.66 0.01 5.19
C TYR A 53 -10.44 1.13 6.22
N ASP A 54 -10.25 0.79 7.49
CA ASP A 54 -10.00 1.78 8.55
C ASP A 54 -8.72 2.59 8.26
N GLN A 55 -7.62 1.92 7.89
CA GLN A 55 -6.35 2.58 7.54
C GLN A 55 -6.48 3.41 6.25
N TRP A 56 -7.23 2.93 5.27
CA TRP A 56 -7.48 3.62 4.01
C TRP A 56 -8.18 4.96 4.25
N GLN A 57 -9.22 5.00 5.09
CA GLN A 57 -9.93 6.25 5.42
C GLN A 57 -9.01 7.26 6.10
N VAL A 58 -8.16 6.81 7.04
CA VAL A 58 -7.16 7.68 7.69
C VAL A 58 -6.16 8.20 6.66
N MET A 59 -5.62 7.34 5.79
CA MET A 59 -4.66 7.75 4.76
C MET A 59 -5.27 8.78 3.80
N VAL A 60 -6.48 8.54 3.31
CA VAL A 60 -7.17 9.48 2.40
C VAL A 60 -7.34 10.84 3.05
N SER A 61 -7.76 10.89 4.32
CA SER A 61 -7.93 12.13 5.08
C SER A 61 -6.60 12.86 5.32
N GLU A 62 -5.61 12.17 5.87
CA GLU A 62 -4.35 12.78 6.34
C GLU A 62 -3.45 13.25 5.19
N TYR A 63 -3.52 12.56 4.04
CA TYR A 63 -2.78 12.94 2.84
C TYR A 63 -3.62 13.79 1.88
N GLY A 64 -4.87 14.13 2.24
CA GLY A 64 -5.75 14.98 1.44
C GLY A 64 -6.01 14.43 0.04
N LEU A 65 -6.13 13.10 -0.10
CA LEU A 65 -6.32 12.46 -1.39
C LEU A 65 -7.70 12.82 -1.95
N HIS A 66 -7.72 13.37 -3.16
CA HIS A 66 -8.96 13.82 -3.77
C HIS A 66 -9.81 12.65 -4.29
N PRO A 67 -11.16 12.74 -4.23
CA PRO A 67 -12.04 11.77 -4.87
C PRO A 67 -11.69 11.60 -6.36
N GLY A 68 -11.68 10.35 -6.83
CA GLY A 68 -11.27 9.96 -8.18
C GLY A 68 -9.77 9.73 -8.35
N ALA A 69 -8.92 10.04 -7.35
CA ALA A 69 -7.51 9.70 -7.39
C ALA A 69 -7.32 8.17 -7.43
N LYS A 70 -6.44 7.70 -8.33
CA LYS A 70 -6.07 6.28 -8.43
C LYS A 70 -4.83 6.02 -7.61
N ILE A 71 -4.92 5.05 -6.70
CA ILE A 71 -3.83 4.64 -5.82
C ILE A 71 -3.48 3.19 -6.14
N CYS A 72 -2.20 2.94 -6.39
CA CYS A 72 -1.66 1.60 -6.56
C CYS A 72 -1.42 0.98 -5.18
N VAL A 73 -2.25 0.02 -4.79
CA VAL A 73 -2.08 -0.71 -3.54
C VAL A 73 -1.23 -1.94 -3.81
N THR A 74 -0.13 -2.04 -3.08
CA THR A 74 0.82 -3.14 -3.18
C THR A 74 0.98 -3.79 -1.83
N GLN A 75 0.75 -5.10 -1.76
CA GLN A 75 1.07 -5.90 -0.58
C GLN A 75 2.15 -6.91 -0.95
N MET A 76 3.22 -6.94 -0.16
CA MET A 76 4.37 -7.81 -0.34
C MET A 76 4.65 -8.55 0.96
N GLY A 77 5.22 -9.75 0.86
CA GLY A 77 5.62 -10.57 2.00
C GLY A 77 4.88 -11.89 2.07
N TRP A 78 4.93 -12.55 3.24
CA TRP A 78 4.48 -13.94 3.39
C TRP A 78 2.96 -14.08 3.59
N SER A 79 2.27 -12.97 3.85
CA SER A 79 0.81 -12.95 4.03
C SER A 79 0.21 -11.90 3.10
N THR A 80 -0.15 -12.33 1.90
CA THR A 80 -0.76 -11.48 0.86
C THR A 80 -2.17 -11.95 0.52
N TYR A 81 -3.11 -11.74 1.46
CA TYR A 81 -4.51 -12.19 1.29
C TYR A 81 -5.51 -11.05 1.10
N LEU A 82 -5.06 -9.79 1.24
CA LEU A 82 -5.96 -8.64 1.24
C LEU A 82 -6.78 -8.51 -0.04
N ALA A 83 -6.17 -8.60 -1.23
CA ALA A 83 -6.92 -8.43 -2.48
C ALA A 83 -7.98 -9.52 -2.65
N PHE A 84 -7.67 -10.77 -2.29
CA PHE A 84 -8.65 -11.84 -2.25
C PHE A 84 -9.82 -11.48 -1.30
N GLU A 85 -9.54 -11.04 -0.08
CA GLU A 85 -10.61 -10.65 0.85
C GLU A 85 -11.48 -9.55 0.28
N LEU A 86 -10.87 -8.49 -0.26
CA LEU A 86 -11.57 -7.34 -0.83
C LEU A 86 -12.46 -7.69 -2.02
N THR A 87 -12.11 -8.69 -2.83
CA THR A 87 -12.99 -9.13 -3.95
C THR A 87 -14.33 -9.69 -3.49
N ASN A 88 -14.48 -10.07 -2.21
CA ASN A 88 -15.75 -10.54 -1.66
C ASN A 88 -16.70 -9.40 -1.27
N PHE A 89 -16.26 -8.14 -1.37
CA PHE A 89 -17.02 -6.96 -1.01
C PHE A 89 -17.41 -6.19 -2.28
N PRO A 90 -18.71 -6.06 -2.59
CA PRO A 90 -19.17 -5.45 -3.85
C PRO A 90 -18.81 -3.97 -3.97
N GLU A 91 -18.48 -3.29 -2.88
CA GLU A 91 -18.01 -1.90 -2.90
C GLU A 91 -16.61 -1.76 -3.53
N PHE A 92 -15.83 -2.84 -3.57
CA PHE A 92 -14.48 -2.85 -4.12
C PHE A 92 -14.45 -3.47 -5.52
N HIS A 93 -14.42 -2.61 -6.53
CA HIS A 93 -14.19 -3.02 -7.92
C HIS A 93 -12.70 -3.07 -8.22
N ILE A 94 -12.03 -4.17 -7.86
CA ILE A 94 -10.58 -4.36 -8.06
C ILE A 94 -10.27 -5.46 -9.07
N SER A 95 -9.11 -5.35 -9.72
CA SER A 95 -8.57 -6.39 -10.60
C SER A 95 -7.11 -6.68 -10.20
N PRO A 96 -6.89 -7.57 -9.22
CA PRO A 96 -5.56 -7.82 -8.69
C PRO A 96 -4.64 -8.52 -9.67
N ARG A 97 -3.39 -8.07 -9.71
CA ARG A 97 -2.27 -8.72 -10.39
C ARG A 97 -1.40 -9.40 -9.33
N TYR A 98 -1.14 -10.68 -9.53
CA TYR A 98 -0.32 -11.50 -8.63
C TYR A 98 1.04 -11.80 -9.27
N PHE A 99 2.10 -11.68 -8.48
CA PHE A 99 3.46 -12.02 -8.90
C PHE A 99 4.01 -13.09 -7.95
N GLY A 100 3.76 -14.35 -8.31
CA GLY A 100 3.90 -15.47 -7.38
C GLY A 100 2.96 -15.34 -6.18
N ASP A 101 3.33 -15.96 -5.07
CA ASP A 101 2.47 -16.05 -3.88
C ASP A 101 2.71 -14.95 -2.84
N ASN A 102 3.67 -14.04 -3.10
CA ASN A 102 4.18 -13.10 -2.10
C ASN A 102 3.99 -11.63 -2.47
N ILE A 103 3.45 -11.34 -3.66
CA ILE A 103 3.29 -9.97 -4.15
C ILE A 103 1.95 -9.87 -4.86
N GLN A 104 1.13 -8.93 -4.42
CA GLN A 104 -0.11 -8.56 -5.09
C GLN A 104 -0.20 -7.06 -5.27
N VAL A 105 -0.71 -6.64 -6.42
CA VAL A 105 -0.85 -5.25 -6.83
C VAL A 105 -2.23 -5.03 -7.42
N PHE A 106 -2.94 -4.01 -6.95
CA PHE A 106 -4.25 -3.63 -7.50
C PHE A 106 -4.47 -2.13 -7.37
N ASP A 107 -5.27 -1.57 -8.25
CA ASP A 107 -5.63 -0.16 -8.20
C ASP A 107 -6.91 0.04 -7.39
N LEU A 108 -6.93 1.06 -6.54
CA LEU A 108 -8.12 1.56 -5.88
C LEU A 108 -8.35 3.02 -6.24
N THR A 109 -9.62 3.39 -6.40
CA THR A 109 -10.01 4.78 -6.63
C THR A 109 -10.56 5.34 -5.33
N VAL A 110 -10.12 6.54 -4.94
CA VAL A 110 -10.67 7.27 -3.80
C VAL A 110 -12.13 7.63 -4.11
N GLY A 111 -13.05 7.21 -3.25
CA GLY A 111 -14.49 7.47 -3.36
C GLY A 111 -14.92 8.85 -2.89
#